data_AF-A0A518DCY5-F1
#
_entry.id   AF-A0A518DCY5-F1
#
_cell.length_a   1.000
_cell.length_b   1.000
_cell.length_c   1.000
_cell.angle_alpha   90.00
_cell.angle_beta   90.00
_cell.angle_gamma   90.00
#
_symmetry.space_group_name_H-M   'P 1'
#
loop_
_entity.id
_entity.type
_entity.pdbx_description
1 polymer ?
#
loop_
_entity_poly.entity_id
_entity_poly.type
_entity_poly.pdbx_seq_one_letter_code
_entity_poly.pdbx_strand_id
1 'polypeptide(L)'
;MAGERIAAMPRKKPQPAKSGRRVFTPEFKQEAVQMLLDGHKASSVAERLGVSHANVLYRWKRELLAESGPVAGALETRVHELEVERERDVLKKSVDYFRPQRITEVYAAMEAIVAANAASALEACGVLGVSRSAYYAWRRA
;
A
#
# COMPACT_ATOMS: atom_id res chain seq x y z
N MET A 1 -42.13 -45.92 -26.27
CA MET A 1 -41.44 -45.57 -25.01
C MET A 1 -40.17 -44.78 -25.36
N ALA A 2 -40.14 -43.51 -24.94
CA ALA A 2 -38.98 -42.62 -24.75
C ALA A 2 -38.04 -42.34 -25.96
N GLY A 3 -37.64 -41.10 -26.25
CA GLY A 3 -37.78 -39.87 -25.49
C GLY A 3 -37.33 -38.67 -26.32
N GLU A 4 -38.03 -37.56 -26.14
CA GLU A 4 -37.74 -36.22 -26.66
C GLU A 4 -36.36 -35.73 -26.18
N ARG A 5 -35.52 -35.30 -27.12
CA ARG A 5 -34.27 -34.59 -26.83
C ARG A 5 -34.60 -33.11 -26.59
N ILE A 6 -34.68 -32.74 -25.32
CA ILE A 6 -34.93 -31.38 -24.86
C ILE A 6 -33.69 -30.51 -25.13
N ALA A 7 -33.87 -29.39 -25.84
CA ALA A 7 -32.83 -28.40 -26.10
C ALA A 7 -32.39 -27.70 -24.80
N ALA A 8 -31.08 -27.65 -24.54
CA ALA A 8 -30.51 -26.97 -23.38
C ALA A 8 -30.44 -25.45 -23.61
N MET A 9 -31.13 -24.67 -22.78
CA MET A 9 -31.04 -23.20 -22.75
C MET A 9 -29.73 -22.72 -22.08
N PRO A 10 -29.09 -21.65 -22.59
CA PRO A 10 -27.89 -21.10 -21.96
C PRO A 10 -28.22 -20.40 -20.64
N ARG A 11 -27.52 -20.77 -19.56
CA ARG A 11 -27.67 -20.14 -18.23
C ARG A 11 -27.14 -18.70 -18.28
N LYS A 12 -28.03 -17.72 -18.19
CA LYS A 12 -27.68 -16.29 -18.01
C LYS A 12 -27.06 -16.11 -16.63
N LYS A 13 -25.79 -15.68 -16.55
CA LYS A 13 -25.14 -15.30 -15.29
C LYS A 13 -25.91 -14.12 -14.66
N PRO A 14 -26.23 -14.15 -13.36
CA PRO A 14 -26.91 -13.02 -12.71
C PRO A 14 -25.98 -11.82 -12.70
N GLN A 15 -26.40 -10.72 -13.32
CA GLN A 15 -25.69 -9.44 -13.23
C GLN A 15 -25.96 -8.82 -11.86
N PRO A 16 -24.95 -8.29 -11.15
CA PRO A 16 -25.18 -7.63 -9.88
C PRO A 16 -26.05 -6.38 -10.09
N ALA A 17 -27.16 -6.30 -9.37
CA ALA A 17 -28.07 -5.18 -9.40
C ALA A 17 -27.32 -3.88 -9.07
N LYS A 18 -27.51 -2.85 -9.91
CA LYS A 18 -26.94 -1.52 -9.69
C LYS A 18 -27.51 -0.97 -8.37
N SER A 19 -26.69 -0.94 -7.32
CA SER A 19 -27.07 -0.35 -6.04
C SER A 19 -27.34 1.13 -6.25
N GLY A 20 -28.56 1.58 -5.92
CA GLY A 20 -28.87 3.00 -5.83
C GLY A 20 -27.85 3.73 -4.96
N ARG A 21 -27.61 5.01 -5.24
CA ARG A 21 -26.65 5.83 -4.50
C ARG A 21 -27.09 5.94 -3.04
N ARG A 22 -26.52 5.13 -2.16
CA ARG A 22 -26.71 5.23 -0.71
C ARG A 22 -26.28 6.64 -0.27
N VAL A 23 -27.20 7.35 0.39
CA VAL A 23 -26.93 8.65 1.01
C VAL A 23 -26.56 8.38 2.47
N PHE A 24 -25.41 8.91 2.89
CA PHE A 24 -24.89 8.78 4.25
C PHE A 24 -25.00 10.12 4.97
N THR A 25 -25.35 10.09 6.26
CA THR A 25 -25.47 11.30 7.08
C THR A 25 -24.09 11.93 7.33
N PRO A 26 -24.01 13.26 7.55
CA PRO A 26 -22.74 13.92 7.82
C PRO A 26 -22.05 13.37 9.08
N GLU A 27 -22.80 13.03 10.13
CA GLU A 27 -22.27 12.45 11.37
C GLU A 27 -21.63 11.08 11.11
N PHE A 28 -22.28 10.26 10.28
CA PHE A 28 -21.75 8.96 9.88
C PHE A 28 -20.45 9.09 9.08
N LYS A 29 -20.37 10.08 8.18
CA LYS A 29 -19.13 10.36 7.45
C LYS A 29 -18.02 10.82 8.40
N GLN A 30 -18.33 11.68 9.37
CA GLN A 30 -17.36 12.16 10.37
C GLN A 30 -16.82 11.00 11.22
N GLU A 31 -17.68 10.13 11.74
CA GLU A 31 -17.25 8.94 12.49
C GLU A 31 -16.33 8.04 11.65
N ALA A 32 -16.72 7.77 10.40
CA ALA A 32 -15.92 6.95 9.50
C ALA A 32 -14.55 7.56 9.18
N VAL A 33 -14.47 8.88 9.05
CA VAL A 33 -13.21 9.61 8.83
C VAL A 33 -12.38 9.64 10.11
N GLN A 34 -12.98 9.85 11.28
CA GLN A 34 -12.28 9.81 12.56
C GLN A 34 -11.58 8.47 12.77
N MET A 35 -12.26 7.36 12.47
CA MET A 35 -11.64 6.03 12.54
C MET A 35 -10.44 5.88 11.60
N LEU A 36 -10.46 6.51 10.42
CA LEU A 36 -9.28 6.53 9.54
C LEU A 36 -8.13 7.33 10.14
N LEU A 37 -8.43 8.47 10.78
CA LEU A 37 -7.45 9.33 11.45
C LEU A 37 -6.85 8.64 12.68
N ASP A 38 -7.64 7.81 13.36
CA ASP A 38 -7.20 6.97 14.49
C ASP A 38 -6.34 5.77 14.04
N GLY A 39 -6.06 5.63 12.73
CA GLY A 39 -5.13 4.64 12.17
C GLY A 39 -5.77 3.32 11.74
N HIS A 40 -7.10 3.22 11.71
CA HIS A 40 -7.76 2.01 11.21
C HIS A 40 -7.64 1.89 9.68
N LYS A 41 -7.39 0.67 9.20
CA LYS A 41 -7.36 0.37 7.76
C LYS A 41 -8.72 0.63 7.12
N ALA A 42 -8.76 1.33 6.00
CA ALA A 42 -10.00 1.67 5.31
C ALA A 42 -10.88 0.47 4.95
N SER A 43 -10.29 -0.71 4.65
CA SER A 43 -11.03 -1.95 4.45
C SER A 43 -11.77 -2.41 5.71
N SER A 44 -11.09 -2.38 6.86
CA SER A 44 -11.67 -2.74 8.16
C SER A 44 -12.76 -1.76 8.58
N VAL A 45 -12.54 -0.45 8.38
CA VAL A 45 -13.57 0.57 8.63
C VAL A 45 -14.80 0.36 7.74
N ALA A 46 -14.59 0.07 6.45
CA ALA A 46 -15.68 -0.16 5.51
C ALA A 46 -16.51 -1.40 5.87
N GLU A 47 -15.86 -2.50 6.26
CA GLU A 47 -16.54 -3.70 6.75
C GLU A 47 -17.33 -3.43 8.04
N ARG A 48 -16.72 -2.77 9.02
CA ARG A 48 -17.35 -2.46 10.32
C ARG A 48 -18.57 -1.55 10.19
N LEU A 49 -18.52 -0.59 9.26
CA LEU A 49 -19.60 0.38 9.03
C LEU A 49 -20.57 -0.02 7.90
N GLY A 50 -20.39 -1.19 7.27
CA GLY A 50 -21.24 -1.66 6.18
C GLY A 50 -21.17 -0.81 4.90
N VAL A 51 -20.04 -0.14 4.67
CA VAL A 51 -19.75 0.65 3.47
C VAL A 51 -19.21 -0.28 2.39
N SER A 52 -19.85 -0.30 1.22
CA SER A 52 -19.55 -1.26 0.15
C SER A 52 -18.14 -1.12 -0.45
N HIS A 53 -17.55 0.09 -0.40
CA HIS A 53 -16.24 0.35 -0.98
C HIS A 53 -15.40 1.25 -0.07
N ALA A 54 -14.23 0.77 0.35
CA ALA A 54 -13.27 1.53 1.17
C ALA A 54 -12.85 2.87 0.53
N ASN A 55 -12.83 2.95 -0.81
CA ASN A 55 -12.48 4.17 -1.54
C ASN A 55 -13.41 5.36 -1.22
N VAL A 56 -14.65 5.10 -0.79
CA VAL A 56 -15.58 6.15 -0.40
C VAL A 56 -15.11 6.88 0.86
N LEU A 57 -14.42 6.19 1.76
CA LEU A 57 -13.91 6.76 3.01
C LEU A 57 -12.79 7.79 2.75
N TYR A 58 -11.88 7.50 1.82
CA TYR A 58 -10.85 8.46 1.41
C TYR A 58 -11.46 9.72 0.77
N ARG A 59 -12.55 9.57 0.01
CA ARG A 59 -13.26 10.72 -0.56
C ARG A 59 -13.88 11.57 0.54
N TRP A 60 -14.55 10.96 1.53
CA TRP A 60 -15.11 11.69 2.66
C TRP A 60 -14.03 12.37 3.50
N LYS A 61 -12.90 11.71 3.73
CA LYS A 61 -11.75 12.34 4.41
C LYS A 61 -11.33 13.62 3.68
N ARG A 62 -11.21 13.57 2.35
CA ARG A 62 -10.88 14.75 1.54
C ARG A 62 -11.96 15.84 1.58
N GLU A 63 -13.24 15.47 1.52
CA GLU A 63 -14.38 16.41 1.62
C GLU A 63 -14.33 17.17 2.95
N LEU A 64 -14.17 16.46 4.08
CA LEU A 64 -14.13 17.06 5.42
C LEU A 64 -12.89 17.94 5.65
N LEU A 65 -11.73 17.53 5.12
CA LEU A 65 -10.51 18.34 5.21
C LEU A 65 -10.60 19.62 4.38
N ALA A 66 -11.29 19.58 3.23
CA ALA A 66 -11.54 20.77 2.43
C ALA A 66 -12.50 21.74 3.16
N GLU A 67 -13.51 21.22 3.86
CA GLU A 67 -14.40 22.02 4.72
C GLU A 67 -13.68 22.62 5.94
N SER A 68 -12.69 21.91 6.48
CA SER A 68 -11.85 22.36 7.62
C SER A 68 -10.85 23.46 7.25
N GLY A 69 -10.79 23.85 5.97
CA GLY A 69 -9.94 24.90 5.44
C GLY A 69 -8.55 24.42 5.00
N PRO A 70 -7.85 25.22 4.16
CA PRO A 70 -6.60 24.82 3.51
C PRO A 70 -5.45 24.52 4.48
N VAL A 71 -5.49 25.10 5.69
CA VAL A 71 -4.47 24.88 6.73
C VAL A 71 -4.52 23.46 7.30
N ALA A 72 -5.72 22.90 7.49
CA ALA A 72 -5.89 21.56 8.06
C ALA A 72 -5.36 20.48 7.11
N GLY A 73 -5.70 20.57 5.81
CA GLY A 73 -5.18 19.65 4.79
C GLY A 73 -3.67 19.77 4.58
N ALA A 74 -3.11 21.00 4.63
CA ALA A 74 -1.67 21.21 4.55
C ALA A 74 -0.93 20.65 5.78
N LEU A 75 -1.50 20.80 6.98
CA LEU A 75 -0.91 20.28 8.21
C LEU A 75 -0.89 18.74 8.22
N GLU A 76 -1.97 18.07 7.81
CA GLU A 76 -1.97 16.60 7.69
C GLU A 76 -0.93 16.10 6.70
N THR A 77 -0.83 16.76 5.54
CA THR A 77 0.17 16.41 4.53
C THR A 77 1.57 16.55 5.11
N ARG A 78 1.82 17.64 5.86
CA ARG A 78 3.11 17.90 6.48
C ARG A 78 3.44 16.90 7.60
N VAL A 79 2.47 16.54 8.42
CA VAL A 79 2.64 15.52 9.47
C VAL A 79 3.00 14.19 8.83
N HIS A 80 2.27 13.78 7.78
CA HIS A 80 2.55 12.53 7.08
C HIS A 80 3.94 12.54 6.43
N GLU A 81 4.35 13.65 5.80
CA GLU A 81 5.70 13.80 5.26
C GLU A 81 6.77 13.63 6.34
N LEU A 82 6.60 14.29 7.50
CA LEU A 82 7.54 14.20 8.61
C LEU A 82 7.62 12.79 9.21
N GLU A 83 6.49 12.07 9.28
CA GLU A 83 6.45 10.68 9.71
C GLU A 83 7.24 9.78 8.76
N VAL A 84 6.99 9.91 7.44
CA VAL A 84 7.71 9.15 6.41
C VAL A 84 9.21 9.48 6.41
N GLU A 85 9.58 10.75 6.60
CA GLU A 85 10.97 11.16 6.75
C GLU A 85 11.62 10.49 7.97
N ARG A 86 10.93 10.47 9.11
CA ARG A 86 11.41 9.82 10.33
C ARG A 86 11.58 8.32 10.14
N GLU A 87 10.61 7.63 9.54
CA GLU A 87 10.70 6.18 9.26
C GLU A 87 11.88 5.85 8.34
N ARG A 88 12.05 6.63 7.26
CA ARG A 88 13.19 6.50 6.34
C ARG A 88 14.53 6.68 7.06
N ASP A 89 14.62 7.69 7.93
CA ASP A 89 15.85 8.01 8.63
C ASP A 89 16.20 6.94 9.69
N VAL A 90 15.20 6.35 10.34
CA VAL A 90 15.39 5.17 11.23
C VAL A 90 15.91 3.98 10.43
N LEU A 91 15.33 3.71 9.25
CA LEU A 91 15.77 2.61 8.41
C LEU A 91 17.21 2.81 7.92
N LYS A 92 17.56 4.02 7.45
CA LYS A 92 18.94 4.35 7.05
C LYS A 92 19.94 4.11 8.16
N LYS A 93 19.65 4.61 9.37
CA LYS A 93 20.52 4.40 10.54
C LYS A 93 20.67 2.92 10.90
N SER A 94 19.58 2.16 10.79
CA SER A 94 19.59 0.72 11.07
C SER A 94 20.46 -0.03 10.06
N VAL A 95 20.39 0.32 8.77
CA VAL A 95 21.23 -0.31 7.73
C VAL A 95 22.71 -0.17 8.06
N ASP A 96 23.16 0.98 8.55
CA ASP A 96 24.56 1.17 8.91
C ASP A 96 24.99 0.28 10.09
N TYR A 97 24.10 0.06 11.06
CA TYR A 97 24.38 -0.80 12.21
C TYR A 97 24.38 -2.29 11.85
N PHE A 98 23.49 -2.73 10.96
CA PHE A 98 23.33 -4.13 10.56
C PHE A 98 24.08 -4.49 9.27
N ARG A 99 24.92 -3.60 8.74
CA ARG A 99 25.70 -3.88 7.52
C ARG A 99 26.67 -5.04 7.77
N PRO A 100 26.70 -6.05 6.88
CA PRO A 100 27.68 -7.14 6.98
C PRO A 100 29.12 -6.60 6.93
N GLN A 101 29.99 -7.12 7.79
CA GLN A 101 31.38 -6.66 7.90
C GLN A 101 32.34 -7.47 7.01
N ARG A 102 32.01 -8.73 6.73
CA ARG A 102 32.82 -9.56 5.82
C ARG A 102 32.38 -9.35 4.38
N ILE A 103 33.35 -9.17 3.50
CA ILE A 103 33.08 -8.90 2.07
C ILE A 103 32.26 -10.00 1.39
N THR A 104 32.42 -11.26 1.78
CA THR A 104 31.64 -12.40 1.28
C THR A 104 30.16 -12.29 1.69
N GLU A 105 29.90 -11.89 2.93
CA GLU A 105 28.55 -11.68 3.46
C GLU A 105 27.89 -10.44 2.82
N VAL A 106 28.68 -9.41 2.48
CA VAL A 106 28.20 -8.23 1.73
C VAL A 106 27.64 -8.64 0.37
N TYR A 107 28.39 -9.43 -0.41
CA TYR A 107 27.91 -9.88 -1.72
C TYR A 107 26.70 -10.82 -1.62
N ALA A 108 26.67 -11.70 -0.62
CA ALA A 108 25.50 -12.55 -0.35
C ALA A 108 24.26 -11.70 -0.02
N ALA A 109 24.41 -10.66 0.82
CA ALA A 109 23.33 -9.73 1.11
C ALA A 109 22.88 -8.96 -0.13
N MET A 110 23.81 -8.55 -1.01
CA MET A 110 23.48 -7.92 -2.29
C MET A 110 22.61 -8.84 -3.16
N GLU A 111 22.99 -10.11 -3.31
CA GLU A 111 22.18 -11.06 -4.09
C GLU A 111 20.80 -11.28 -3.50
N ALA A 112 20.70 -11.39 -2.17
CA ALA A 112 19.41 -11.53 -1.48
C ALA A 112 18.49 -10.31 -1.70
N ILE A 113 19.03 -9.09 -1.60
CA ILE A 113 18.28 -7.83 -1.83
C ILE A 113 17.75 -7.76 -3.26
N VAL A 114 18.59 -8.10 -4.23
CA VAL A 114 18.22 -8.08 -5.66
C VAL A 114 17.22 -9.19 -5.98
N ALA A 115 17.42 -10.40 -5.45
CA ALA A 115 16.50 -11.53 -5.64
C ALA A 115 15.12 -11.28 -5.02
N ALA A 116 15.06 -10.57 -3.90
CA ALA A 116 13.82 -10.14 -3.27
C ALA A 116 13.13 -8.98 -4.00
N ASN A 117 13.73 -8.45 -5.07
CA ASN A 117 13.27 -7.25 -5.79
C ASN A 117 13.08 -6.04 -4.86
N ALA A 118 13.86 -5.99 -3.77
CA ALA A 118 13.80 -4.92 -2.77
C ALA A 118 14.57 -3.68 -3.23
N ALA A 119 15.62 -3.87 -4.05
CA ALA A 119 16.35 -2.82 -4.73
C ALA A 119 17.03 -3.36 -5.99
N SER A 120 17.30 -2.49 -6.95
CA SER A 120 18.18 -2.82 -8.07
C SER A 120 19.61 -3.07 -7.59
N ALA A 121 20.42 -3.78 -8.38
CA ALA A 121 21.83 -4.00 -8.06
C ALA A 121 22.60 -2.68 -7.86
N LEU A 122 22.22 -1.61 -8.58
CA LEU A 122 22.85 -0.29 -8.48
C LEU A 122 22.55 0.38 -7.14
N GLU A 123 21.29 0.31 -6.71
CA GLU A 123 20.86 0.84 -5.41
C GLU A 123 21.50 0.03 -4.28
N ALA A 124 21.51 -1.30 -4.38
CA ALA A 124 22.16 -2.18 -3.41
C ALA A 124 23.67 -1.90 -3.28
N CYS A 125 24.36 -1.63 -4.39
CA CYS A 125 25.76 -1.18 -4.37
C CYS A 125 25.93 0.09 -3.52
N GLY A 126 25.08 1.09 -3.75
CA GLY A 126 25.10 2.35 -3.00
C GLY A 126 24.80 2.16 -1.52
N VAL A 127 23.79 1.34 -1.20
CA VAL A 127 23.39 1.03 0.17
C VAL A 127 24.47 0.26 0.92
N LEU A 128 25.16 -0.69 0.29
CA LEU A 128 26.17 -1.52 0.95
C LEU A 128 27.60 -1.00 0.82
N GLY A 129 27.81 0.13 0.12
CA GLY A 129 29.12 0.77 -0.01
C GLY A 129 30.07 0.03 -0.96
N VAL A 130 29.54 -0.73 -1.92
CA VAL A 130 30.32 -1.54 -2.86
C VAL A 130 30.35 -0.87 -4.22
N SER A 131 31.51 -0.87 -4.88
CA SER A 131 31.60 -0.35 -6.25
C SER A 131 30.88 -1.25 -7.25
N ARG A 132 30.21 -0.64 -8.23
CA ARG A 132 29.49 -1.35 -9.30
C ARG A 132 30.41 -2.33 -10.05
N SER A 133 31.64 -1.91 -10.35
CA SER A 133 32.62 -2.74 -11.04
C SER A 133 33.06 -3.94 -10.20
N ALA A 134 33.26 -3.77 -8.89
CA ALA A 134 33.63 -4.87 -7.99
C ALA A 134 32.51 -5.92 -7.89
N TYR A 135 31.25 -5.50 -7.75
CA TYR A 135 30.11 -6.41 -7.73
C TYR A 135 30.02 -7.25 -9.00
N TYR A 136 30.10 -6.64 -10.18
CA TYR A 136 30.02 -7.39 -11.44
C TYR A 136 31.28 -8.20 -11.74
N ALA A 137 32.45 -7.80 -11.24
CA ALA A 137 33.66 -8.61 -11.33
C ALA A 137 33.53 -9.88 -10.47
N TRP A 138 33.07 -9.73 -9.21
CA TRP A 138 32.80 -10.84 -8.30
C TRP A 138 31.74 -11.79 -8.87
N ARG A 139 30.63 -11.27 -9.39
CA ARG A 139 29.53 -12.09 -9.94
C ARG A 139 29.90 -12.88 -11.20
N ARG A 140 31.02 -12.55 -11.85
CA ARG A 140 31.52 -13.25 -13.05
C ARG A 140 32.66 -14.21 -12.74
N ALA A 141 33.21 -14.17 -11.52
CA ALA A 141 34.23 -15.09 -11.05
C ALA A 141 33.58 -16.41 -10.61
#